data_AF-A0A428J3I8-F1
#
_entry.id   AF-A0A428J3I8-F1
#
_cell.length_a   1.000
_cell.length_b   1.000
_cell.length_c   1.000
_cell.angle_alpha   90.00
_cell.angle_beta   90.00
_cell.angle_gamma   90.00
#
_symmetry.space_group_name_H-M   'P 1'
#
loop_
_entity.id
_entity.type
_entity.pdbx_description
1 polymer ?
#
loop_
_entity_poly.entity_id
_entity_poly.type
_entity_poly.pdbx_seq_one_letter_code
_entity_poly.pdbx_strand_id
1 'polypeptide(L)'
;MTENKTYDPYQSFLKLSSLWEKQMNAMLFMWTNNSEFVKLSNLEAEYHSKYVEFLRKNQELIANVLNIPTKSDVANVAKLTIQAEHKLDNLEEHIWSLQDSLSDTNKDVESMIDVSKDIIKLTKQLKTEMTRTKKELAESKKMSSEIQEIKEELSLLKELKDEWGSVRDMILEKQDVTEKQELVESETN
;
A
#
# COMPACT_ATOMS: atom_id res chain seq x y z
N MET A 1 -32.91 -98.98 -6.19
CA MET A 1 -32.10 -99.18 -4.98
C MET A 1 -31.21 -97.97 -4.82
N THR A 2 -31.16 -97.46 -3.59
CA THR A 2 -30.71 -96.14 -3.14
C THR A 2 -29.34 -95.67 -3.62
N GLU A 3 -29.32 -94.47 -4.21
CA GLU A 3 -28.14 -93.73 -4.65
C GLU A 3 -27.29 -93.35 -3.42
N ASN A 4 -26.10 -93.95 -3.28
CA ASN A 4 -25.18 -93.72 -2.18
C ASN A 4 -24.55 -92.31 -2.30
N LYS A 5 -25.11 -91.34 -1.58
CA LYS A 5 -24.49 -90.02 -1.40
C LYS A 5 -23.23 -90.15 -0.54
N THR A 6 -22.07 -90.07 -1.18
CA THR A 6 -20.77 -89.92 -0.52
C THR A 6 -20.84 -88.80 0.53
N TYR A 7 -20.55 -89.14 1.79
CA TYR A 7 -20.53 -88.19 2.89
C TYR A 7 -19.40 -87.17 2.69
N ASP A 8 -19.77 -85.92 2.46
CA ASP A 8 -18.84 -84.80 2.35
C ASP A 8 -18.76 -84.04 3.70
N PRO A 9 -17.62 -84.09 4.40
CA PRO A 9 -17.44 -83.41 5.69
C PRO A 9 -17.47 -81.89 5.58
N TYR A 10 -17.12 -81.30 4.44
CA TYR A 10 -17.15 -79.85 4.22
C TYR A 10 -18.59 -79.32 4.18
N GLN A 11 -19.47 -80.02 3.47
CA GLN A 11 -20.91 -79.72 3.44
C GLN A 11 -21.57 -79.84 4.81
N SER A 12 -21.06 -80.73 5.67
CA SER A 12 -21.55 -80.90 7.04
C SER A 12 -21.11 -79.75 7.96
N PHE A 13 -19.85 -79.29 7.85
CA PHE A 13 -19.34 -78.12 8.57
C PHE A 13 -20.07 -76.83 8.16
N LEU A 14 -20.29 -76.62 6.85
CA LEU A 14 -21.01 -75.46 6.34
C LEU A 14 -22.48 -75.42 6.83
N LYS A 15 -23.13 -76.58 6.93
CA LYS A 15 -24.47 -76.69 7.53
C LYS A 15 -24.44 -76.34 9.02
N LEU A 16 -23.42 -76.79 9.75
CA LEU A 16 -23.28 -76.44 11.17
C LEU A 16 -23.02 -74.95 11.35
N SER A 17 -22.13 -74.34 10.56
CA SER A 17 -21.83 -72.91 10.65
C SER A 17 -23.06 -72.07 10.30
N SER A 18 -23.82 -72.44 9.27
CA SER A 18 -25.04 -71.72 8.88
C SER A 18 -26.18 -71.88 9.88
N LEU A 19 -26.29 -73.03 10.57
CA LEU A 19 -27.22 -73.19 11.69
C LEU A 19 -26.80 -72.36 12.90
N TRP A 20 -25.50 -72.32 13.18
CA TRP A 20 -24.94 -71.53 14.28
C TRP A 20 -25.14 -70.03 14.04
N GLU A 21 -24.88 -69.56 12.82
CA GLU A 21 -25.13 -68.19 12.40
C GLU A 21 -26.61 -67.81 12.53
N LYS A 22 -27.53 -68.68 12.08
CA LYS A 22 -28.98 -68.46 12.25
C LYS A 22 -29.38 -68.39 13.72
N GLN A 23 -28.82 -69.26 14.56
CA GLN A 23 -29.10 -69.29 15.99
C GLN A 23 -28.58 -68.02 16.68
N MET A 24 -27.37 -67.57 16.35
CA MET A 24 -26.81 -66.33 16.85
C MET A 24 -27.60 -65.11 16.39
N ASN A 25 -27.96 -65.05 15.12
CA ASN A 25 -28.77 -63.96 14.57
C ASN A 25 -30.14 -63.88 15.24
N ALA A 26 -30.77 -65.03 15.51
CA ALA A 26 -32.03 -65.07 16.26
C ALA A 26 -31.86 -64.59 17.71
N MET A 27 -30.78 -64.98 18.40
CA MET A 27 -30.48 -64.51 19.77
C MET A 27 -30.20 -63.01 19.80
N LEU A 28 -29.38 -62.49 18.89
CA LEU A 28 -29.09 -61.07 18.77
C LEU A 28 -30.34 -60.27 18.46
N PHE A 29 -31.22 -60.78 17.59
CA PHE A 29 -32.50 -60.14 17.30
C PHE A 29 -33.40 -60.12 18.54
N MET A 30 -33.50 -61.22 19.30
CA MET A 30 -34.28 -61.27 20.53
C MET A 30 -33.75 -60.32 21.61
N TRP A 31 -32.43 -60.20 21.76
CA TRP A 31 -31.83 -59.28 22.73
C TRP A 31 -31.92 -57.82 22.29
N THR A 32 -31.62 -57.52 21.03
CA THR A 32 -31.62 -56.13 20.52
C THR A 32 -33.03 -55.57 20.34
N ASN A 33 -34.01 -56.42 20.02
CA ASN A 33 -35.42 -56.01 19.88
C ASN A 33 -36.11 -55.78 21.24
N ASN A 34 -35.44 -56.06 22.37
CA ASN A 34 -35.94 -55.71 23.69
C ASN A 34 -35.36 -54.37 24.15
N SER A 35 -36.23 -53.36 24.29
CA SER A 35 -35.84 -52.03 24.77
C SER A 35 -35.21 -52.02 26.16
N GLU A 36 -35.51 -53.00 27.02
CA GLU A 36 -34.91 -53.15 28.36
C GLU A 36 -33.45 -53.61 28.28
N PHE A 37 -33.13 -54.54 27.37
CA PHE A 37 -31.76 -54.98 27.14
C PHE A 37 -30.90 -53.85 26.57
N VAL A 38 -31.43 -53.07 25.63
CA VAL A 38 -30.74 -51.89 25.08
C VAL A 38 -30.48 -50.86 26.18
N LYS A 39 -31.44 -50.61 27.07
CA LYS A 39 -31.26 -49.71 28.22
C LYS A 39 -30.21 -50.24 29.21
N LEU A 40 -30.25 -51.54 29.53
CA LEU A 40 -29.29 -52.17 30.43
C LEU A 40 -27.88 -52.15 29.84
N SER A 41 -27.74 -52.45 28.55
CA SER A 41 -26.46 -52.42 27.84
C SER A 41 -25.88 -51.01 27.79
N ASN A 42 -26.71 -49.97 27.59
CA ASN A 42 -26.26 -48.58 27.67
C ASN A 42 -25.79 -48.21 29.08
N LEU A 43 -26.51 -48.65 30.12
CA LEU A 43 -26.12 -48.41 31.52
C LEU A 43 -24.83 -49.14 31.88
N GLU A 44 -24.67 -50.38 31.42
CA GLU A 44 -23.44 -51.17 31.57
C GLU A 44 -22.28 -50.49 30.83
N ALA A 45 -22.49 -50.02 29.60
CA ALA A 45 -21.48 -49.28 28.84
C ALA A 45 -21.08 -47.98 29.55
N GLU A 46 -22.03 -47.26 30.14
CA GLU A 46 -21.75 -46.06 30.94
C GLU A 46 -20.95 -46.40 32.20
N TYR A 47 -21.31 -47.47 32.91
CA TYR A 47 -20.58 -47.94 34.09
C TYR A 47 -19.16 -48.39 33.74
N HIS A 48 -19.02 -49.14 32.63
CA HIS A 48 -17.74 -49.59 32.12
C HIS A 48 -16.85 -48.39 31.74
N SER A 49 -17.42 -47.37 31.08
CA SER A 49 -16.71 -46.13 30.77
C SER A 49 -16.20 -45.43 32.04
N LYS A 50 -17.06 -45.26 33.06
CA LYS A 50 -16.67 -44.69 34.36
C LYS A 50 -15.58 -45.50 35.06
N TYR A 51 -15.65 -46.83 34.97
CA TYR A 51 -14.63 -47.72 35.54
C TYR A 51 -13.27 -47.57 34.83
N VAL A 52 -13.27 -47.53 33.49
CA VAL A 52 -12.06 -47.29 32.70
C VAL A 52 -11.48 -45.90 32.99
N GLU A 53 -12.31 -44.87 33.15
CA GLU A 53 -11.86 -43.54 33.57
C GLU A 53 -11.21 -43.53 34.95
N PHE A 54 -11.79 -44.28 35.91
CA PHE A 54 -11.21 -44.42 37.25
C PHE A 54 -9.84 -45.10 37.20
N LEU A 55 -9.70 -46.18 36.42
CA LEU A 55 -8.41 -46.83 36.21
C LEU A 55 -7.38 -45.89 35.57
N ARG A 56 -7.78 -45.10 34.57
CA ARG A 56 -6.92 -44.10 33.94
C ARG A 56 -6.45 -43.05 34.94
N LYS A 57 -7.35 -42.51 35.76
CA LYS A 57 -7.01 -41.53 36.81
C LYS A 57 -6.04 -42.10 37.84
N ASN A 58 -6.24 -43.35 38.26
CA ASN A 58 -5.32 -44.00 39.20
C ASN A 58 -3.94 -44.27 38.57
N GLN A 59 -3.91 -44.65 37.29
CA GLN A 59 -2.67 -44.79 36.54
C GLN A 59 -1.91 -43.45 36.45
N GLU A 60 -2.62 -42.35 36.22
CA GLU A 60 -2.03 -41.00 36.21
C GLU A 60 -1.49 -40.60 37.59
N LEU A 61 -2.21 -40.91 38.68
CA LEU A 61 -1.73 -40.66 40.05
C LEU A 61 -0.47 -41.47 40.40
N ILE A 62 -0.45 -42.76 40.05
CA ILE A 62 0.72 -43.61 40.29
C ILE A 62 1.90 -43.15 39.43
N ALA A 63 1.66 -42.79 38.17
CA ALA A 63 2.69 -42.26 37.29
C ALA A 63 3.26 -40.95 37.82
N ASN A 64 2.43 -40.07 38.39
CA ASN A 64 2.85 -38.84 39.03
C ASN A 64 3.75 -39.11 40.26
N VAL A 65 3.39 -40.07 41.12
CA VAL A 65 4.23 -40.48 42.28
C VAL A 65 5.56 -41.08 41.84
N LEU A 66 5.57 -41.81 40.72
CA LEU A 66 6.77 -42.43 40.16
C LEU A 66 7.57 -41.51 39.22
N ASN A 67 7.15 -40.25 39.05
CA ASN A 67 7.73 -39.31 38.08
C ASN A 67 7.83 -39.85 36.65
N ILE A 68 6.90 -40.72 36.25
CA ILE A 68 6.83 -41.29 34.90
C ILE A 68 5.91 -40.38 34.07
N PRO A 69 6.36 -39.93 32.87
CA PRO A 69 5.52 -39.08 32.03
C PRO A 69 4.24 -39.79 31.61
N THR A 70 3.10 -39.14 31.78
CA THR A 70 1.80 -39.69 31.36
C THR A 70 1.55 -39.42 29.88
N LYS A 71 0.62 -40.16 29.27
CA LYS A 71 0.17 -39.89 27.89
C LYS A 71 -0.38 -38.47 27.75
N SER A 72 -1.00 -37.94 28.81
CA SER A 72 -1.50 -36.57 28.85
C SER A 72 -0.37 -35.54 28.79
N ASP A 73 0.72 -35.78 29.52
CA ASP A 73 1.87 -34.86 29.52
C ASP A 73 2.55 -34.81 28.16
N VAL A 74 2.77 -35.97 27.53
CA VAL A 74 3.33 -36.05 26.18
C VAL A 74 2.41 -35.36 25.16
N ALA A 75 1.10 -35.55 25.26
CA ALA A 75 0.13 -34.89 24.39
C ALA A 75 0.12 -33.36 24.60
N ASN A 76 0.24 -32.89 25.84
CA ASN A 76 0.31 -31.48 26.17
C ASN A 76 1.61 -30.84 25.66
N VAL A 77 2.74 -31.51 25.83
CA VAL A 77 4.03 -31.06 25.27
C VAL A 77 3.95 -30.99 23.75
N ALA A 78 3.45 -32.05 23.09
CA ALA A 78 3.27 -32.04 21.64
C ALA A 78 2.34 -30.89 21.18
N LYS A 79 1.25 -30.65 21.89
CA LYS A 79 0.33 -29.54 21.60
C LYS A 79 1.00 -28.17 21.78
N LEU A 80 1.82 -28.01 22.80
CA LEU A 80 2.59 -26.77 23.02
C LEU A 80 3.66 -26.58 21.94
N THR A 81 4.33 -27.65 21.52
CA THR A 81 5.29 -27.63 20.42
C THR A 81 4.62 -27.21 19.12
N ILE A 82 3.50 -27.83 18.75
CA ILE A 82 2.73 -27.45 17.54
C ILE A 82 2.30 -25.98 17.60
N GLN A 83 1.86 -25.49 18.76
CA GLN A 83 1.52 -24.08 18.91
C GLN A 83 2.74 -23.16 18.81
N ALA A 84 3.90 -23.60 19.30
CA ALA A 84 5.14 -22.84 19.18
C ALA A 84 5.61 -22.80 17.72
N GLU A 85 5.52 -23.91 16.99
CA GLU A 85 5.80 -23.99 15.55
C GLU A 85 4.91 -23.02 14.79
N HIS A 86 3.57 -23.07 14.97
CA HIS A 86 2.66 -22.13 14.31
C HIS A 86 2.95 -20.65 14.64
N LYS A 87 3.34 -20.35 15.88
CA LYS A 87 3.72 -18.99 16.27
C LYS A 87 5.03 -18.56 15.63
N LEU A 88 5.99 -19.48 15.49
CA LEU A 88 7.26 -19.24 14.82
C LEU A 88 7.02 -18.98 13.32
N ASP A 89 6.21 -19.81 12.67
CA ASP A 89 5.84 -19.64 11.26
C ASP A 89 5.18 -18.28 11.01
N ASN A 90 4.24 -17.87 11.88
CA ASN A 90 3.63 -16.54 11.78
C ASN A 90 4.65 -15.42 11.94
N LEU A 91 5.60 -15.56 12.87
CA LEU A 91 6.66 -14.56 13.05
C LEU A 91 7.59 -14.51 11.83
N GLU A 92 7.90 -15.65 11.22
CA GLU A 92 8.70 -15.72 10.00
C GLU A 92 7.98 -14.98 8.86
N GLU A 93 6.69 -15.22 8.65
CA GLU A 93 5.89 -14.50 7.64
C GLU A 93 5.87 -12.97 7.90
N HIS A 94 5.76 -12.56 9.17
CA HIS A 94 5.82 -11.14 9.54
C HIS A 94 7.21 -10.54 9.28
N ILE A 95 8.29 -11.30 9.49
CA ILE A 95 9.65 -10.85 9.20
C ILE A 95 9.84 -10.69 7.68
N TRP A 96 9.37 -11.65 6.88
CA TRP A 96 9.45 -11.58 5.42
C TRP A 96 8.67 -10.38 4.87
N SER A 97 7.43 -10.19 5.31
CA SER A 97 6.62 -9.03 4.88
C SER A 97 7.22 -7.69 5.33
N LEU A 98 7.86 -7.63 6.50
CA LEU A 98 8.57 -6.43 6.96
C LEU A 98 9.82 -6.17 6.11
N GLN A 99 10.57 -7.21 5.75
CA GLN A 99 11.73 -7.10 4.87
C GLN A 99 11.34 -6.57 3.49
N ASP A 100 10.26 -7.09 2.91
CA ASP A 100 9.73 -6.64 1.63
C ASP A 100 9.27 -5.18 1.72
N SER A 101 8.53 -4.82 2.78
CA SER A 101 8.08 -3.45 3.02
C SER A 101 9.26 -2.47 3.17
N LEU A 102 10.34 -2.89 3.84
CA LEU A 102 11.54 -2.10 4.00
C LEU A 102 12.29 -1.93 2.67
N SER A 103 12.37 -2.99 1.87
CA SER A 103 12.96 -2.96 0.53
C SER A 103 12.23 -1.97 -0.38
N ASP A 104 10.90 -2.00 -0.37
CA ASP A 104 10.09 -1.07 -1.16
C ASP A 104 10.20 0.37 -0.64
N THR A 105 10.18 0.57 0.69
CA THR A 105 10.44 1.89 1.29
C THR A 105 11.81 2.42 0.90
N ASN A 106 12.84 1.57 0.81
CA ASN A 106 14.18 2.01 0.40
C ASN A 106 14.20 2.47 -1.07
N LYS A 107 13.50 1.77 -1.98
CA LYS A 107 13.35 2.21 -3.37
C LYS A 107 12.61 3.55 -3.45
N ASP A 108 11.56 3.73 -2.65
CA ASP A 108 10.83 4.99 -2.59
C ASP A 108 11.73 6.13 -2.10
N VAL A 109 12.56 5.88 -1.07
CA VAL A 109 13.55 6.85 -0.56
C VAL A 109 14.59 7.19 -1.64
N GLU A 110 15.09 6.21 -2.40
CA GLU A 110 16.00 6.45 -3.52
C GLU A 110 15.35 7.35 -4.58
N SER A 111 14.10 7.08 -4.96
CA SER A 111 13.36 7.92 -5.90
C SER A 111 13.14 9.35 -5.37
N MET A 112 12.84 9.50 -4.07
CA MET A 112 12.71 10.81 -3.42
C MET A 112 14.03 11.57 -3.39
N ILE A 113 15.16 10.88 -3.20
CA ILE A 113 16.49 11.47 -3.27
C ILE A 113 16.76 12.02 -4.67
N ASP A 114 16.38 11.29 -5.72
CA ASP A 114 16.54 11.76 -7.10
C ASP A 114 15.65 12.97 -7.41
N VAL A 115 14.38 12.95 -6.99
CA VAL A 115 13.51 14.14 -7.06
C VAL A 115 14.11 15.32 -6.30
N SER A 116 14.67 15.08 -5.11
CA SER A 116 15.35 16.12 -4.32
C SER A 116 16.57 16.69 -5.05
N LYS A 117 17.38 15.87 -5.72
CA LYS A 117 18.50 16.35 -6.57
C LYS A 117 17.99 17.28 -7.67
N ASP A 118 16.89 16.94 -8.32
CA ASP A 118 16.32 17.77 -9.38
C ASP A 118 15.72 19.07 -8.83
N ILE A 119 15.07 19.04 -7.66
CA ILE A 119 14.63 20.24 -6.95
C ILE A 119 15.83 21.14 -6.62
N ILE A 120 16.95 20.57 -6.16
CA ILE A 120 18.18 21.34 -5.88
C ILE A 120 18.71 21.99 -7.17
N LYS A 121 18.73 21.27 -8.30
CA LYS A 121 19.14 21.84 -9.59
C LYS A 121 18.21 22.98 -10.02
N LEU A 122 16.91 22.77 -9.97
CA LEU A 122 15.91 23.77 -10.31
C LEU A 122 16.02 25.00 -9.39
N THR A 123 16.25 24.79 -8.10
CA THR A 123 16.46 25.88 -7.13
C THR A 123 17.72 26.68 -7.44
N LYS A 124 18.81 26.01 -7.85
CA LYS A 124 20.03 26.70 -8.31
C LYS A 124 19.77 27.51 -9.58
N GLN A 125 19.09 26.92 -10.57
CA GLN A 125 18.72 27.61 -11.81
C GLN A 125 17.81 28.81 -11.55
N LEU A 126 16.80 28.65 -10.68
CA LEU A 126 15.92 29.74 -10.29
C LEU A 126 16.69 30.88 -9.60
N LYS A 127 17.65 30.54 -8.73
CA LYS A 127 18.51 31.54 -8.09
C LYS A 127 19.35 32.30 -9.12
N THR A 128 19.91 31.61 -10.13
CA THR A 128 20.68 32.28 -11.19
C THR A 128 19.79 33.17 -12.06
N GLU A 129 18.62 32.69 -12.48
CA GLU A 129 17.64 33.48 -13.24
C GLU A 129 17.15 34.69 -12.46
N MET A 130 16.93 34.56 -11.15
CA MET A 130 16.54 35.66 -10.27
C MET A 130 17.64 36.73 -10.17
N THR A 131 18.91 36.32 -10.08
CA THR A 131 20.03 37.28 -10.09
C THR A 131 20.17 37.98 -11.44
N ARG A 132 19.90 37.26 -12.54
CA ARG A 132 19.93 37.80 -13.89
C ARG A 132 18.81 38.82 -14.11
N THR A 133 17.56 38.45 -13.81
CA THR A 133 16.41 39.37 -13.90
C THR A 133 16.57 40.59 -13.01
N LYS A 134 17.17 40.46 -11.82
CA LYS A 134 17.50 41.63 -10.98
C LYS A 134 18.49 42.58 -11.67
N LYS A 135 19.46 42.04 -12.42
CA LYS A 135 20.42 42.85 -13.20
C LYS A 135 19.72 43.51 -14.39
N GLU A 136 18.94 42.76 -15.16
CA GLU A 136 18.17 43.29 -16.30
C GLU A 136 17.16 44.38 -15.85
N LEU A 137 16.54 44.23 -14.67
CA LEU A 137 15.68 45.25 -14.10
C LEU A 137 16.44 46.55 -13.75
N ALA A 138 17.67 46.43 -13.24
CA ALA A 138 18.51 47.60 -12.95
C ALA A 138 18.92 48.32 -14.24
N GLU A 139 19.29 47.58 -15.28
CA GLU A 139 19.61 48.13 -16.60
C GLU A 139 18.38 48.78 -17.25
N SER A 140 17.21 48.15 -17.17
CA SER A 140 15.94 48.71 -17.66
C SER A 140 15.57 50.02 -16.93
N LYS A 141 15.79 50.10 -15.61
CA LYS A 141 15.60 51.35 -14.85
C LYS A 141 16.53 52.47 -15.33
N LYS A 142 17.80 52.15 -15.60
CA LYS A 142 18.78 53.11 -16.13
C LYS A 142 18.38 53.59 -17.53
N MET A 143 17.95 52.69 -18.39
CA MET A 143 17.45 53.04 -19.72
C MET A 143 16.18 53.88 -19.64
N SER A 144 15.29 53.60 -18.68
CA SER A 144 14.09 54.41 -18.44
C SER A 144 14.42 55.84 -17.99
N SER A 145 15.46 56.04 -17.17
CA SER A 145 15.90 57.39 -16.81
C SER A 145 16.53 58.12 -17.99
N GLU A 146 17.36 57.43 -18.80
CA GLU A 146 17.95 58.02 -20.01
C GLU A 146 16.87 58.44 -21.03
N ILE A 147 15.81 57.64 -21.21
CA ILE A 147 14.67 58.02 -22.07
C ILE A 147 13.94 59.25 -21.51
N GLN A 148 13.84 59.37 -20.19
CA GLN A 148 13.19 60.53 -19.57
C GLN A 148 14.02 61.81 -19.77
N GLU A 149 15.35 61.73 -19.62
CA GLU A 149 16.26 62.83 -19.94
C GLU A 149 16.15 63.23 -21.42
N ILE A 150 16.18 62.27 -22.35
CA ILE A 150 16.01 62.55 -23.78
C ILE A 150 14.66 63.22 -24.05
N LYS A 151 13.59 62.77 -23.39
CA LYS A 151 12.26 63.37 -23.55
C LYS A 151 12.24 64.83 -23.07
N GLU A 152 12.94 65.15 -21.99
CA GLU A 152 13.10 66.52 -21.50
C GLU A 152 13.91 67.37 -22.48
N GLU A 153 15.05 66.87 -22.98
CA GLU A 153 15.85 67.54 -24.01
C GLU A 153 15.06 67.81 -25.30
N LEU A 154 14.23 66.85 -25.73
CA LEU A 154 13.37 67.00 -26.92
C LEU A 154 12.28 68.05 -26.70
N SER A 155 11.76 68.19 -25.47
CA SER A 155 10.82 69.27 -25.12
C SER A 155 11.50 70.63 -25.26
N LEU A 156 12.71 70.78 -24.73
CA LEU A 156 13.50 72.01 -24.84
C LEU A 156 13.82 72.33 -26.32
N LEU A 157 14.19 71.32 -27.12
CA LEU A 157 14.44 71.49 -28.56
C LEU A 157 13.19 71.91 -29.31
N LYS A 158 12.02 71.38 -28.93
CA LYS A 158 10.75 71.78 -29.53
C LYS A 158 10.43 73.25 -29.21
N GLU A 159 10.59 73.66 -27.95
CA GLU A 159 10.43 75.06 -27.53
C GLU A 159 11.38 75.98 -28.30
N LEU A 160 12.67 75.61 -28.40
CA LEU A 160 13.65 76.38 -29.16
C LEU A 160 13.28 76.48 -30.65
N LYS A 161 12.74 75.41 -31.24
CA LYS A 161 12.27 75.40 -32.63
C LYS A 161 11.06 76.33 -32.81
N ASP A 162 10.12 76.32 -31.88
CA ASP A 162 8.95 77.19 -31.90
C ASP A 162 9.38 78.66 -31.76
N GLU A 163 10.35 78.97 -30.89
CA GLU A 163 10.98 80.29 -30.77
C GLU A 163 11.70 80.71 -32.06
N TRP A 164 12.49 79.82 -32.68
CA TRP A 164 13.16 80.09 -33.95
C TRP A 164 12.18 80.34 -35.10
N GLY A 165 11.05 79.62 -35.09
CA GLY A 165 9.93 79.85 -35.99
C GLY A 165 9.37 81.26 -35.83
N SER A 166 9.09 81.68 -34.59
CA SER A 166 8.65 83.04 -34.28
C SER A 166 9.66 84.11 -34.72
N VAL A 167 10.96 83.88 -34.49
CA VAL A 167 12.03 84.78 -34.95
C VAL A 167 12.09 84.86 -36.47
N ARG A 168 11.98 83.72 -37.16
CA ARG A 168 11.92 83.67 -38.62
C ARG A 168 10.71 84.43 -39.16
N ASP A 169 9.54 84.24 -38.55
CA ASP A 169 8.31 84.93 -38.96
C ASP A 169 8.46 86.45 -38.75
N MET A 170 9.06 86.89 -37.65
CA MET A 170 9.39 88.32 -37.44
C MET A 170 10.41 88.87 -38.46
N ILE A 171 11.37 88.06 -38.91
CA ILE A 171 12.34 88.46 -39.94
C ILE A 171 11.65 88.60 -41.30
N LEU A 172 10.79 87.65 -41.66
CA LEU A 172 10.00 87.71 -42.90
C LEU A 172 9.04 88.90 -42.89
N GLU A 173 8.39 89.19 -41.76
CA GLU A 173 7.52 90.36 -41.60
C GLU A 173 8.30 91.68 -41.74
N LYS A 174 9.56 91.75 -41.25
CA LYS A 174 10.44 92.90 -41.50
C LYS A 174 10.90 93.00 -42.96
N GLN A 175 11.11 91.90 -43.65
CA GLN A 175 11.47 91.87 -45.07
C GLN A 175 10.31 92.37 -45.96
N ASP A 176 9.08 91.96 -45.64
CA ASP A 176 7.85 92.40 -46.31
C ASP A 176 7.54 93.89 -46.06
N VAL A 177 7.93 94.43 -44.89
CA VAL A 177 7.90 95.88 -44.59
C VAL A 177 8.99 96.65 -45.35
N THR A 178 10.15 96.03 -45.60
CA THR A 178 11.26 96.67 -46.33
C THR A 178 10.97 96.72 -47.84
N GLU A 179 10.40 95.67 -48.44
CA GLU A 179 9.91 95.70 -49.84
C GLU A 179 8.77 96.71 -50.04
N LYS A 180 7.91 96.90 -49.05
CA LYS A 180 6.85 97.94 -49.10
C LYS A 180 7.38 99.36 -48.88
N GLN A 181 8.56 99.54 -48.30
CA GLN A 181 9.21 100.85 -48.20
C GLN A 181 10.00 101.20 -49.47
N GLU A 182 10.63 100.23 -50.14
CA GLU A 182 11.30 100.46 -51.44
C GLU A 182 10.32 100.69 -52.61
N LEU A 183 9.12 100.12 -52.56
CA LEU A 183 8.04 100.40 -53.53
C LEU A 183 7.39 101.79 -53.34
N VAL A 184 7.53 102.44 -52.17
CA VAL A 184 6.99 103.79 -51.93
C VAL A 184 8.04 104.88 -52.24
N GLU A 185 9.33 104.59 -52.12
CA GLU A 185 10.39 105.55 -52.49
C GLU A 185 10.71 105.59 -54.00
N SER A 186 10.28 104.59 -54.79
CA SER A 186 10.42 104.62 -56.25
C SER A 186 9.27 105.31 -57.02
N GLU A 187 8.21 105.76 -56.33
CA GLU A 187 7.17 106.62 -56.91
C GLU A 187 7.35 108.13 -56.59
N THR A 188 8.46 108.53 -55.94
CA THR A 188 8.72 109.94 -55.57
C THR A 188 10.12 110.49 -55.87
N ASN A 189 10.81 110.01 -56.92
CA ASN A 189 11.89 110.75 -57.57
C ASN A 189 11.99 110.48 -59.07
#